data_AF-A0A965ERZ9-F1
#
_entry.id   AF-A0A965ERZ9-F1
#
_cell.length_a   1.000
_cell.length_b   1.000
_cell.length_c   1.000
_cell.angle_alpha   90.00
_cell.angle_beta   90.00
_cell.angle_gamma   90.00
#
_symmetry.space_group_name_H-M   'P 1'
#
loop_
_entity.id
_entity.type
_entity.pdbx_description
1 polymer ?
#
loop_
_entity_poly.entity_id
_entity_poly.type
_entity_poly.pdbx_seq_one_letter_code
_entity_poly.pdbx_strand_id
1 'polypeptide(L)'
;MRQIIVCGLGRFGIHVVEALREAGRTVTVISDDQTSRDRLERVEAAGVRVIEGDFRFSSVRREAGVPAAAAVLLTTSSDVDNLETALEIRGAAPAVPVIMRHSEPQFGRRLEKDFGLSAVMAPAVLAAPSFAEAAMAATAEASLLLDRGITLDVPRRRVRFDFIMIPLLLLALYGSAIVIFRQSLKLDWVDSAYFTTSVVTTVGFGDFNLQHAPVWVKLFGILLMFGGIVLVAMFASLLTLFVVSGAANQVRNEFRAKRLRGHVVICGLGQVGVA
;
A
#
# COMPACT_ATOMS: atom_id res chain seq x y z
N MET A 1 -31.06 20.39 22.61
CA MET A 1 -29.64 20.12 22.91
C MET A 1 -28.80 20.60 21.73
N ARG A 2 -27.63 21.22 21.95
CA ARG A 2 -26.76 21.67 20.84
C ARG A 2 -26.10 20.46 20.18
N GLN A 3 -26.13 20.39 18.85
CA GLN A 3 -25.54 19.31 18.05
C GLN A 3 -24.02 19.47 17.90
N ILE A 4 -23.31 18.36 17.71
CA ILE A 4 -21.90 18.34 17.33
C ILE A 4 -21.81 18.07 15.83
N ILE A 5 -20.98 18.83 15.12
CA ILE A 5 -20.79 18.66 13.68
C ILE A 5 -19.46 17.97 13.43
N VAL A 6 -19.46 16.91 12.62
CA VAL A 6 -18.26 16.20 12.18
C VAL A 6 -18.09 16.40 10.68
N CYS A 7 -17.00 17.06 10.29
CA CYS A 7 -16.62 17.25 8.90
C CYS A 7 -15.67 16.11 8.49
N GLY A 8 -16.06 15.37 7.45
CA GLY A 8 -15.31 14.26 6.90
C GLY A 8 -15.72 12.92 7.48
N LEU A 9 -16.43 12.10 6.71
CA LEU A 9 -16.80 10.75 7.12
C LEU A 9 -15.73 9.74 6.70
N GLY A 10 -14.48 9.99 7.07
CA GLY A 10 -13.30 9.16 6.81
C GLY A 10 -13.30 7.82 7.57
N ARG A 11 -12.22 7.03 7.43
CA ARG A 11 -11.95 5.86 8.31
C ARG A 11 -11.88 6.24 9.79
N PHE A 12 -11.37 7.43 10.08
CA PHE A 12 -11.32 7.96 11.45
C PHE A 12 -12.65 8.63 11.83
N GLY A 13 -13.24 9.42 10.92
CA GLY A 13 -14.48 10.16 11.16
C GLY A 13 -15.66 9.27 11.58
N ILE A 14 -15.80 8.07 10.99
CA ILE A 14 -16.87 7.13 11.39
C ILE A 14 -16.77 6.74 12.88
N HIS A 15 -15.57 6.41 13.36
CA HIS A 15 -15.37 6.04 14.77
C HIS A 15 -15.58 7.22 15.71
N VAL A 16 -15.30 8.45 15.26
CA VAL A 16 -15.62 9.67 16.01
C VAL A 16 -17.14 9.84 16.14
N VAL A 17 -17.89 9.63 15.06
CA VAL A 17 -19.37 9.71 15.07
C VAL A 17 -19.96 8.66 16.02
N GLU A 18 -19.45 7.43 15.97
CA GLU A 18 -19.87 6.33 16.84
C GLU A 18 -19.61 6.62 18.32
N ALA A 19 -18.39 7.05 18.67
CA ALA A 19 -18.05 7.39 20.05
C ALA A 19 -18.93 8.53 20.61
N LEU A 20 -19.23 9.55 19.78
CA LEU A 20 -20.14 10.63 20.17
C LEU A 20 -21.58 10.14 20.36
N ARG A 21 -22.04 9.21 19.52
CA ARG A 21 -23.36 8.59 19.63
C ARG A 21 -23.49 7.73 20.88
N GLU A 22 -22.50 6.90 21.17
CA GLU A 22 -22.43 6.08 22.38
C GLU A 22 -22.42 6.95 23.65
N ALA A 23 -21.80 8.14 23.58
CA ALA A 23 -21.87 9.15 24.64
C ALA A 23 -23.20 9.93 24.69
N GLY A 24 -24.23 9.52 23.94
CA GLY A 24 -25.56 10.13 23.94
C GLY A 24 -25.63 11.52 23.28
N ARG A 25 -24.64 11.90 22.46
CA ARG A 25 -24.64 13.20 21.77
C ARG A 25 -25.42 13.15 20.46
N THR A 26 -26.04 14.28 20.10
CA THR A 26 -26.62 14.52 18.78
C THR A 26 -25.51 14.94 17.82
N VAL A 27 -25.37 14.22 16.71
CA VAL A 27 -24.31 14.43 15.72
C VAL A 27 -24.93 14.74 14.36
N THR A 28 -24.33 15.68 13.65
CA THR A 28 -24.57 15.93 12.21
C THR A 28 -23.24 15.76 11.49
N VAL A 29 -23.25 15.06 10.36
CA VAL A 29 -22.06 14.75 9.56
C VAL A 29 -22.11 15.50 8.24
N ILE A 30 -20.97 16.04 7.83
CA ILE A 30 -20.75 16.54 6.46
C ILE A 30 -19.90 15.51 5.71
N SER A 31 -20.44 14.93 4.64
CA SER A 31 -19.76 13.95 3.79
C SER A 31 -19.51 14.50 2.40
N ASP A 32 -18.37 14.14 1.80
CA ASP A 32 -18.00 14.47 0.43
C ASP A 32 -18.26 13.29 -0.52
N ASP A 33 -17.96 13.50 -1.80
CA ASP A 33 -18.06 12.50 -2.87
C ASP A 33 -17.07 11.31 -2.71
N GLN A 34 -16.04 11.47 -1.89
CA GLN A 34 -15.07 10.41 -1.55
C GLN A 34 -15.56 9.48 -0.43
N THR A 35 -16.68 9.82 0.20
CA THR A 35 -17.26 9.00 1.25
C THR A 35 -17.89 7.74 0.64
N SER A 36 -17.51 6.57 1.15
CA SER A 36 -18.03 5.30 0.64
C SER A 36 -19.47 5.08 1.06
N ARG A 37 -20.28 4.50 0.16
CA ARG A 37 -21.71 4.16 0.40
C ARG A 37 -21.94 3.41 1.71
N ASP A 38 -21.11 2.40 2.00
CA ASP A 38 -21.15 1.63 3.26
C ASP A 38 -21.07 2.51 4.52
N ARG A 39 -20.24 3.57 4.50
CA ARG A 39 -20.11 4.48 5.65
C ARG A 39 -21.32 5.39 5.78
N LEU A 40 -21.89 5.86 4.66
CA LEU A 40 -23.11 6.67 4.66
C LEU A 40 -24.27 5.86 5.23
N GLU A 41 -24.50 4.66 4.70
CA GLU A 41 -25.58 3.75 5.14
C GLU A 41 -25.47 3.45 6.64
N ARG A 42 -24.26 3.21 7.15
CA ARG A 42 -24.01 2.95 8.58
C ARG A 42 -24.41 4.12 9.48
N VAL A 43 -24.13 5.35 9.05
CA VAL A 43 -24.41 6.58 9.81
C VAL A 43 -25.90 6.92 9.74
N GLU A 44 -26.51 6.77 8.56
CA GLU A 44 -27.95 6.98 8.34
C GLU A 44 -28.79 5.96 9.12
N ALA A 45 -28.40 4.67 9.11
CA ALA A 45 -29.03 3.62 9.90
C ALA A 45 -28.94 3.90 11.42
N ALA A 46 -27.89 4.60 11.86
CA ALA A 46 -27.75 5.06 13.24
C ALA A 46 -28.55 6.34 13.55
N GLY A 47 -29.37 6.83 12.62
CA GLY A 47 -30.23 8.01 12.78
C GLY A 47 -29.45 9.33 12.85
N VAL A 48 -28.24 9.37 12.29
CA VAL A 48 -27.42 10.59 12.22
C VAL A 48 -27.83 11.40 10.99
N ARG A 49 -27.96 12.71 11.15
CA ARG A 49 -28.20 13.61 10.02
C ARG A 49 -26.93 13.72 9.18
N VAL A 50 -27.05 13.43 7.88
CA VAL A 50 -25.96 13.58 6.91
C VAL A 50 -26.25 14.76 5.99
N ILE A 51 -25.22 15.54 5.68
CA ILE A 51 -25.24 16.62 4.69
C ILE A 51 -24.17 16.31 3.67
N GLU A 52 -24.57 16.14 2.43
CA GLU A 52 -23.66 15.89 1.33
C GLU A 52 -23.13 17.22 0.80
N GLY A 53 -21.81 17.40 0.83
CA GLY A 53 -21.15 18.58 0.34
C GLY A 53 -19.73 18.72 0.87
N ASP A 54 -18.95 19.54 0.18
CA ASP A 54 -17.60 19.86 0.61
C ASP A 54 -17.63 20.90 1.75
N PHE A 55 -17.13 20.50 2.91
CA PHE A 55 -17.13 21.30 4.14
C PHE A 55 -16.29 22.59 4.04
N ARG A 56 -15.44 22.71 3.01
CA ARG A 56 -14.69 23.94 2.71
C ARG A 56 -15.61 25.08 2.24
N PHE A 57 -16.80 24.76 1.73
CA PHE A 57 -17.77 25.77 1.36
C PHE A 57 -18.61 26.24 2.55
N SER A 58 -18.67 27.56 2.73
CA SER A 58 -19.45 28.20 3.80
C SER A 58 -20.96 27.92 3.72
N SER A 59 -21.51 27.68 2.52
CA SER A 59 -22.90 27.26 2.32
C SER A 59 -23.21 25.95 3.03
N VAL A 60 -22.38 24.92 2.82
CA VAL A 60 -22.52 23.59 3.43
C VAL A 60 -22.40 23.68 4.94
N ARG A 61 -21.43 24.45 5.46
CA ARG A 61 -21.29 24.67 6.91
C ARG A 61 -22.48 25.38 7.53
N ARG A 62 -23.11 26.32 6.83
CA ARG A 62 -24.34 26.99 7.29
C ARG A 62 -25.52 26.03 7.29
N GLU A 63 -25.67 25.21 6.26
CA GLU A 63 -26.70 24.16 6.20
C GLU A 63 -26.58 23.14 7.34
N ALA A 64 -25.33 22.81 7.71
CA ALA A 64 -25.01 21.98 8.86
C ALA A 64 -25.27 22.62 10.21
N GLY A 65 -25.44 23.95 10.25
CA GLY A 65 -25.67 24.70 11.49
C GLY A 65 -24.41 24.93 12.30
N VAL A 66 -23.23 25.05 11.66
CA VAL A 66 -21.95 25.37 12.31
C VAL A 66 -22.01 26.57 13.25
N PRO A 67 -22.64 27.72 12.89
CA PRO A 67 -22.65 28.89 13.77
C PRO A 67 -23.30 28.68 15.16
N ALA A 68 -24.14 27.65 15.30
CA ALA A 68 -24.84 27.33 16.56
C ALA A 68 -24.44 25.96 17.14
N ALA A 69 -23.43 25.31 16.59
CA ALA A 69 -22.98 24.00 17.01
C ALA A 69 -22.38 24.02 18.43
N ALA A 70 -22.50 22.89 19.14
CA ALA A 70 -21.80 22.69 20.40
C ALA A 70 -20.28 22.61 20.21
N ALA A 71 -19.86 22.00 19.11
CA ALA A 71 -18.48 21.88 18.66
C ALA A 71 -18.46 21.46 17.19
N VAL A 72 -17.34 21.74 16.51
CA VAL A 72 -17.04 21.23 15.17
C VAL A 72 -15.77 20.39 15.22
N LEU A 73 -15.83 19.18 14.66
CA LEU A 73 -14.71 18.27 14.52
C LEU A 73 -14.31 18.16 13.06
N LEU A 74 -13.07 18.48 12.72
CA LEU A 74 -12.51 18.34 11.38
C LEU A 74 -11.64 17.09 11.35
N THR A 75 -12.13 16.01 10.71
CA THR A 75 -11.54 14.66 10.86
C THR A 75 -10.95 14.10 9.57
N THR A 76 -10.85 14.92 8.53
CA THR A 76 -10.29 14.52 7.23
C THR A 76 -8.79 14.20 7.35
N SER A 77 -8.26 13.52 6.33
CA SER A 77 -6.82 13.27 6.23
C SER A 77 -6.02 14.45 5.64
N SER A 78 -6.68 15.55 5.26
CA SER A 78 -6.02 16.73 4.71
C SER A 78 -5.81 17.76 5.82
N ASP A 79 -4.57 17.89 6.27
CA ASP A 79 -4.20 18.86 7.30
C ASP A 79 -4.44 20.30 6.82
N VAL A 80 -4.28 20.54 5.51
CA VAL A 80 -4.52 21.83 4.88
C VAL A 80 -6.01 22.19 4.92
N ASP A 81 -6.88 21.31 4.43
CA ASP A 81 -8.32 21.59 4.41
C ASP A 81 -8.90 21.72 5.83
N ASN A 82 -8.38 20.93 6.78
CA ASN A 82 -8.76 21.04 8.19
C ASN A 82 -8.32 22.38 8.78
N LEU A 83 -7.09 22.83 8.54
CA LEU A 83 -6.59 24.10 9.08
C LEU A 83 -7.34 25.29 8.46
N GLU A 84 -7.49 25.32 7.14
CA GLU A 84 -8.19 26.39 6.42
C GLU A 84 -9.63 26.54 6.94
N THR A 85 -10.37 25.44 6.98
CA THR A 85 -11.75 25.44 7.49
C THR A 85 -11.80 25.84 8.97
N ALA A 86 -10.85 25.38 9.79
CA ALA A 86 -10.80 25.75 11.19
C ALA A 86 -10.69 27.27 11.35
N LEU A 87 -9.77 27.91 10.62
CA LEU A 87 -9.57 29.36 10.68
C LEU A 87 -10.79 30.13 10.17
N GLU A 88 -11.45 29.67 9.11
CA GLU A 88 -12.69 30.27 8.62
C GLU A 88 -13.82 30.19 9.67
N ILE A 89 -13.97 29.04 10.35
CA ILE A 89 -14.95 28.88 11.42
C ILE A 89 -14.59 29.80 12.60
N ARG A 90 -13.31 29.91 12.97
CA ARG A 90 -12.87 30.83 14.04
C ARG A 90 -13.16 32.30 13.70
N GLY A 91 -13.01 32.69 12.44
CA GLY A 91 -13.35 34.05 11.97
C GLY A 91 -14.85 34.33 11.99
N ALA A 92 -15.69 33.38 11.56
CA ALA A 92 -17.13 33.57 11.42
C ALA A 92 -17.93 33.27 12.69
N ALA A 93 -17.47 32.34 13.53
CA ALA A 93 -18.15 31.89 14.75
C ALA A 93 -17.14 31.67 15.90
N PRO A 94 -16.57 32.75 16.48
CA PRO A 94 -15.49 32.67 17.48
C PRO A 94 -15.85 31.94 18.77
N ALA A 95 -17.14 31.76 19.06
CA ALA A 95 -17.63 31.05 20.23
C ALA A 95 -17.72 29.52 20.04
N VAL A 96 -17.64 29.03 18.80
CA VAL A 96 -17.77 27.61 18.50
C VAL A 96 -16.41 26.92 18.75
N PRO A 97 -16.37 25.89 19.62
CA PRO A 97 -15.18 25.08 19.80
C PRO A 97 -14.85 24.32 18.52
N VAL A 98 -13.62 24.47 18.04
CA VAL A 98 -13.12 23.75 16.86
C VAL A 98 -12.04 22.77 17.32
N ILE A 99 -12.27 21.50 17.04
CA ILE A 99 -11.31 20.41 17.23
C ILE A 99 -10.92 19.93 15.85
N MET A 100 -9.63 19.84 15.56
CA MET A 100 -9.17 19.36 14.26
C MET A 100 -8.15 18.24 14.38
N ARG A 101 -8.17 17.38 13.38
CA ARG A 101 -7.11 16.41 13.13
C ARG A 101 -5.93 17.09 12.43
N HIS A 102 -4.73 16.78 12.88
CA HIS A 102 -3.48 17.12 12.21
C HIS A 102 -2.51 15.94 12.28
N SER A 103 -1.64 15.75 11.28
CA SER A 103 -0.66 14.67 11.30
C SER A 103 0.53 14.95 12.23
N GLU A 104 0.95 16.22 12.33
CA GLU A 104 2.13 16.63 13.10
C GLU A 104 1.75 17.22 14.47
N PRO A 105 2.04 16.53 15.60
CA PRO A 105 1.67 16.99 16.95
C PRO A 105 2.43 18.25 17.39
N GLN A 106 3.67 18.46 16.94
CA GLN A 106 4.47 19.63 17.37
C GLN A 106 3.87 20.95 16.88
N PHE A 107 3.21 20.92 15.71
CA PHE A 107 2.53 22.07 15.13
C PHE A 107 1.21 22.37 15.84
N GLY A 108 0.55 21.34 16.38
CA GLY A 108 -0.76 21.46 17.04
C GLY A 108 -0.80 22.44 18.21
N ARG A 109 0.19 22.42 19.12
CA ARG A 109 0.21 23.34 20.27
C ARG A 109 0.33 24.81 19.88
N ARG A 110 1.06 25.11 18.80
CA ARG A 110 1.14 26.48 18.27
C ARG A 110 -0.19 26.89 17.67
N LEU A 111 -0.83 26.00 16.91
CA LEU A 111 -2.14 26.27 16.32
C LEU A 111 -3.22 26.55 17.38
N GLU A 112 -3.25 25.78 18.47
CA GLU A 112 -4.16 26.04 19.60
C GLU A 112 -3.94 27.42 20.21
N LYS A 113 -2.67 27.75 20.50
CA LYS A 113 -2.30 28.99 21.19
C LYS A 113 -2.52 30.24 20.32
N ASP A 114 -2.07 30.19 19.07
CA ASP A 114 -1.99 31.38 18.22
C ASP A 114 -3.33 31.67 17.51
N PHE A 115 -4.17 30.65 17.29
CA PHE A 115 -5.44 30.79 16.55
C PHE A 115 -6.69 30.49 17.39
N GLY A 116 -6.53 30.17 18.68
CA GLY A 116 -7.64 29.92 19.60
C GLY A 116 -8.46 28.68 19.25
N LEU A 117 -7.81 27.66 18.67
CA LEU A 117 -8.44 26.36 18.45
C LEU A 117 -8.58 25.63 19.78
N SER A 118 -9.67 24.88 19.95
CA SER A 118 -9.94 24.21 21.22
C SER A 118 -9.08 22.97 21.42
N ALA A 119 -8.76 22.27 20.33
CA ALA A 119 -7.80 21.17 20.34
C ALA A 119 -7.31 20.85 18.92
N VAL A 120 -6.03 20.49 18.80
CA VAL A 120 -5.43 19.92 17.58
C VAL A 120 -4.86 18.55 17.92
N MET A 121 -5.46 17.51 17.37
CA MET A 121 -5.19 16.13 17.74
C MET A 121 -4.55 15.34 16.60
N ALA A 122 -3.54 14.53 16.94
CA ALA A 122 -2.91 13.60 16.02
C ALA A 122 -3.30 12.16 16.38
N PRO A 123 -4.21 11.51 15.63
CA PRO A 123 -4.73 10.18 15.98
C PRO A 123 -3.63 9.13 16.17
N ALA A 124 -2.56 9.19 15.36
CA ALA A 124 -1.44 8.26 15.47
C ALA A 124 -0.73 8.37 16.83
N VAL A 125 -0.42 9.60 17.25
CA VAL A 125 0.24 9.89 18.54
C VAL A 125 -0.64 9.49 19.72
N LEU A 126 -1.95 9.69 19.60
CA LEU A 126 -2.91 9.29 20.64
C LEU A 126 -3.06 7.77 20.75
N ALA A 127 -2.99 7.05 19.63
CA ALA A 127 -3.14 5.60 19.61
C ALA A 127 -1.85 4.85 19.96
N ALA A 128 -0.68 5.41 19.64
CA ALA A 128 0.61 4.73 19.77
C ALA A 128 0.88 4.16 21.18
N PRO A 129 0.62 4.88 22.29
CA PRO A 129 0.80 4.32 23.64
C PRO A 129 -0.07 3.09 23.91
N SER A 130 -1.33 3.09 23.45
CA SER A 130 -2.24 1.95 23.63
C SER A 130 -1.79 0.72 22.84
N PHE A 131 -1.29 0.92 21.61
CA PHE A 131 -0.70 -0.17 20.83
C PHE A 131 0.58 -0.72 21.48
N ALA A 132 1.44 0.16 22.02
CA ALA A 132 2.65 -0.23 22.73
C ALA A 132 2.32 -1.02 24.00
N GLU A 133 1.37 -0.56 24.80
CA GLU A 133 0.91 -1.23 26.02
C GLU A 133 0.31 -2.61 25.72
N ALA A 134 -0.56 -2.70 24.70
CA ALA A 134 -1.13 -3.97 24.26
C ALA A 134 -0.05 -4.97 23.81
N ALA A 135 0.99 -4.51 23.11
CA ALA A 135 2.12 -5.36 22.74
C ALA A 135 2.92 -5.84 23.97
N MET A 136 3.16 -4.95 24.95
CA MET A 136 3.84 -5.31 26.19
C MET A 136 3.03 -6.31 27.03
N ALA A 137 1.71 -6.16 27.11
CA ALA A 137 0.84 -7.12 27.79
C ALA A 137 0.84 -8.49 27.09
N ALA A 138 0.69 -8.51 25.76
CA ALA A 138 0.65 -9.74 24.98
C ALA A 138 2.00 -10.50 24.99
N THR A 139 3.13 -9.81 25.08
CA THR A 139 4.45 -10.47 25.14
C THR A 139 4.66 -11.28 26.41
N ALA A 140 4.06 -10.88 27.54
CA ALA A 140 4.07 -11.67 28.78
C ALA A 140 3.35 -13.02 28.58
N GLU A 141 2.19 -13.02 27.94
CA GLU A 141 1.41 -14.23 27.64
C GLU A 141 2.07 -15.10 26.56
N ALA A 142 2.63 -14.48 25.51
CA ALA A 142 3.28 -15.19 24.41
C ALA A 142 4.54 -15.94 24.85
N SER A 143 5.29 -15.42 25.83
CA SER A 143 6.46 -16.09 26.40
C SER A 143 6.08 -17.45 27.03
N LEU A 144 4.95 -17.52 27.73
CA LEU A 144 4.42 -18.75 28.33
C LEU A 144 3.97 -19.78 27.28
N LEU A 145 3.43 -19.33 26.15
CA LEU A 145 2.99 -20.21 25.06
C LEU A 145 4.17 -20.79 24.28
N LEU A 146 5.23 -20.00 24.09
CA LEU A 146 6.48 -20.45 23.47
C LEU A 146 7.21 -21.48 24.34
N ASP A 147 7.23 -21.29 25.67
CA ASP A 147 7.79 -22.26 26.62
C ASP A 147 7.02 -23.59 26.62
N ARG A 148 5.73 -23.57 26.28
CA ARG A 148 4.90 -24.78 26.09
C ARG A 148 5.09 -25.45 24.74
N GLY A 149 6.02 -24.97 23.90
CA GLY A 149 6.35 -25.57 22.61
C GLY A 149 5.26 -25.40 21.53
N ILE A 150 4.30 -24.49 21.72
CA ILE A 150 3.26 -24.23 20.73
C ILE A 150 3.85 -23.34 19.64
N THR A 151 4.22 -23.96 18.52
CA THR A 151 4.65 -23.24 17.31
C THR A 151 3.47 -23.06 16.36
N LEU A 152 3.14 -21.81 16.02
CA LEU A 152 2.23 -21.52 14.91
C LEU A 152 2.95 -21.77 13.59
N ASP A 153 2.53 -22.79 12.86
CA ASP A 153 3.00 -23.03 11.49
C ASP A 153 2.32 -22.03 10.56
N VAL A 154 2.94 -20.86 10.39
CA VAL A 154 2.46 -19.86 9.45
C VAL A 154 2.86 -20.33 8.05
N PRO A 155 1.92 -20.48 7.10
CA PRO A 155 2.23 -20.92 5.75
C PRO A 155 3.22 -19.94 5.12
N ARG A 156 4.47 -20.39 4.98
CA ARG A 156 5.49 -19.58 4.32
C ARG A 156 5.11 -19.43 2.85
N ARG A 157 5.09 -18.19 2.37
CA ARG A 157 4.92 -17.90 0.95
C ARG A 157 6.07 -18.59 0.21
N ARG A 158 5.77 -19.71 -0.46
CA ARG A 158 6.78 -20.46 -1.23
C ARG A 158 7.47 -19.50 -2.18
N VAL A 159 8.80 -19.55 -2.21
CA VAL A 159 9.60 -18.88 -3.23
C VAL A 159 8.97 -19.25 -4.57
N ARG A 160 8.59 -18.25 -5.38
CA ARG A 160 7.98 -18.51 -6.69
C ARG A 160 9.01 -19.27 -7.52
N PHE A 161 8.78 -20.56 -7.74
CA PHE A 161 9.68 -21.44 -8.50
C PHE A 161 9.94 -20.89 -9.92
N ASP A 162 9.04 -20.05 -10.44
CA ASP A 162 9.17 -19.26 -11.67
C ASP A 162 10.55 -18.58 -11.81
N PHE A 163 11.11 -18.05 -10.71
CA PHE A 163 12.42 -17.36 -10.74
C PHE A 163 13.60 -18.30 -11.03
N ILE A 164 13.45 -19.60 -10.82
CA ILE A 164 14.48 -20.61 -11.08
C ILE A 164 14.17 -21.33 -12.39
N MET A 165 12.91 -21.69 -12.60
CA MET A 165 12.47 -22.48 -13.75
C MET A 165 12.63 -21.74 -15.08
N ILE A 166 12.28 -20.46 -15.14
CA ILE A 166 12.32 -19.69 -16.40
C ILE A 166 13.76 -19.46 -16.89
N PRO A 167 14.72 -19.03 -16.05
CA PRO A 167 16.12 -18.94 -16.46
C PRO A 167 16.71 -20.29 -16.86
N LEU A 168 16.36 -21.37 -16.15
CA LEU A 168 16.84 -22.71 -16.46
C LEU A 168 16.31 -23.20 -17.83
N LEU A 169 15.03 -22.97 -18.11
CA LEU A 169 14.41 -23.28 -19.40
C LEU A 169 15.06 -22.47 -20.54
N LEU A 170 15.32 -21.19 -20.32
CA LEU A 170 16.00 -20.32 -21.28
C LEU A 170 17.41 -20.82 -21.58
N LEU A 171 18.19 -21.18 -20.55
CA LEU A 171 19.53 -21.74 -20.70
C LEU A 171 19.51 -23.08 -21.45
N ALA A 172 18.54 -23.95 -21.15
CA ALA A 172 18.37 -25.24 -21.83
C ALA A 172 17.99 -25.06 -23.30
N LEU A 173 17.03 -24.18 -23.61
CA LEU A 173 16.65 -23.87 -24.99
C LEU A 173 17.82 -23.29 -25.78
N TYR A 174 18.52 -22.32 -25.20
CA TYR A 174 19.68 -21.68 -25.81
C TYR A 174 20.83 -22.67 -26.06
N GLY A 175 21.15 -23.51 -25.07
CA GLY A 175 22.16 -24.56 -25.21
C GLY A 175 21.78 -25.61 -26.27
N SER A 176 20.51 -26.01 -26.32
CA SER A 176 20.03 -26.96 -27.34
C SER A 176 20.15 -26.40 -28.75
N ALA A 177 19.86 -25.10 -28.95
CA ALA A 177 19.99 -24.43 -30.23
C ALA A 177 21.44 -24.39 -30.73
N ILE A 178 22.41 -24.11 -29.85
CA ILE A 178 23.83 -24.14 -30.17
C ILE A 178 24.25 -25.53 -30.68
N VAL A 179 23.85 -26.59 -29.97
CA VAL A 179 24.18 -27.96 -30.36
C VAL A 179 23.54 -28.34 -31.70
N ILE A 180 22.27 -27.99 -31.90
CA ILE A 180 21.52 -28.28 -33.14
C ILE A 180 22.14 -27.56 -34.33
N PHE A 181 22.46 -26.27 -34.19
CA PHE A 181 23.08 -25.51 -35.29
C PHE A 181 24.51 -25.96 -35.56
N ARG A 182 25.30 -26.31 -34.55
CA ARG A 182 26.61 -26.92 -34.73
C ARG A 182 26.54 -28.20 -35.55
N GLN A 183 25.65 -29.12 -35.18
CA GLN A 183 25.53 -30.41 -35.87
C GLN A 183 24.95 -30.27 -37.28
N SER A 184 23.97 -29.38 -37.47
CA SER A 184 23.22 -29.26 -38.73
C SER A 184 23.92 -28.38 -39.76
N LEU A 185 24.52 -27.27 -39.33
CA LEU A 185 25.17 -26.28 -40.19
C LEU A 185 26.71 -26.41 -40.18
N LYS A 186 27.26 -27.33 -39.36
CA LYS A 186 28.72 -27.56 -39.20
C LYS A 186 29.50 -26.31 -38.78
N LEU A 187 28.85 -25.45 -38.00
CA LEU A 187 29.45 -24.21 -37.48
C LEU A 187 30.35 -24.50 -36.27
N ASP A 188 31.34 -23.63 -36.05
CA ASP A 188 32.12 -23.65 -34.82
C ASP A 188 31.26 -23.28 -33.60
N TRP A 189 31.74 -23.61 -32.40
CA TRP A 189 30.98 -23.36 -31.16
C TRP A 189 30.63 -21.88 -30.99
N VAL A 190 31.59 -21.01 -31.32
CA VAL A 190 31.41 -19.56 -31.26
C VAL A 190 30.40 -19.08 -32.31
N ASP A 191 30.55 -19.54 -33.56
CA ASP A 191 29.64 -19.18 -34.66
C ASP A 191 28.21 -19.69 -34.41
N SER A 192 28.07 -20.87 -33.79
CA SER A 192 26.76 -21.43 -33.40
C SER A 192 26.09 -20.62 -32.30
N ALA A 193 26.85 -20.15 -31.30
CA ALA A 193 26.34 -19.26 -30.26
C ALA A 193 25.99 -17.88 -30.80
N TYR A 194 26.82 -17.35 -31.69
CA TYR A 194 26.57 -16.10 -32.40
C TYR A 194 25.28 -16.18 -33.23
N PHE A 195 25.12 -17.23 -34.04
CA PHE A 195 23.91 -17.44 -34.85
C PHE A 195 22.67 -17.69 -33.98
N THR A 196 22.79 -18.46 -32.89
CA THR A 196 21.68 -18.64 -31.93
C THR A 196 21.24 -17.31 -31.34
N THR A 197 22.20 -16.45 -30.99
CA THR A 197 21.92 -15.11 -30.47
C THR A 197 21.16 -14.29 -31.50
N SER A 198 21.63 -14.23 -32.75
CA SER A 198 20.99 -13.43 -33.80
C SER A 198 19.57 -13.88 -34.13
N VAL A 199 19.28 -15.17 -34.00
CA VAL A 199 17.93 -15.76 -34.15
C VAL A 199 17.03 -15.42 -32.96
N VAL A 200 17.50 -15.60 -31.72
CA VAL A 200 16.71 -15.34 -30.50
C VAL A 200 16.45 -13.85 -30.29
N THR A 201 17.41 -12.98 -30.61
CA THR A 201 17.25 -11.52 -30.51
C THR A 201 16.57 -10.92 -31.73
N THR A 202 16.28 -11.72 -32.75
CA THR A 202 15.67 -11.30 -34.03
C THR A 202 16.46 -10.22 -34.80
N VAL A 203 17.77 -10.11 -34.57
CA VAL A 203 18.62 -9.11 -35.23
C VAL A 203 18.86 -9.46 -36.70
N GLY A 204 19.17 -10.73 -36.99
CA GLY A 204 19.26 -11.25 -38.36
C GLY A 204 20.26 -10.54 -39.28
N PHE A 205 21.55 -10.52 -38.93
CA PHE A 205 22.62 -9.88 -39.74
C PHE A 205 22.80 -10.46 -41.15
N GLY A 206 22.29 -11.68 -41.41
CA GLY A 206 22.28 -12.30 -42.75
C GLY A 206 23.58 -13.02 -43.15
N ASP A 207 24.57 -13.05 -42.27
CA ASP A 207 25.84 -13.78 -42.40
C ASP A 207 25.66 -15.31 -42.34
N PHE A 208 24.78 -15.79 -41.47
CA PHE A 208 24.34 -17.19 -41.43
C PHE A 208 22.84 -17.28 -41.72
N ASN A 209 22.42 -18.31 -42.47
CA ASN A 209 21.02 -18.49 -42.82
C ASN A 209 20.62 -19.97 -42.89
N LEU A 210 19.29 -20.19 -42.81
CA LEU A 210 18.70 -21.53 -42.85
C LEU A 210 18.22 -21.92 -44.25
N GLN A 211 18.56 -21.20 -45.32
CA GLN A 211 17.97 -21.41 -46.64
C GLN A 211 18.24 -22.82 -47.18
N HIS A 212 19.47 -23.31 -47.00
CA HIS A 212 19.89 -24.65 -47.41
C HIS A 212 19.74 -25.71 -46.31
N ALA A 213 19.19 -25.33 -45.14
CA ALA A 213 19.03 -26.26 -44.03
C ALA A 213 17.85 -27.24 -44.26
N PRO A 214 17.91 -28.45 -43.68
CA PRO A 214 16.78 -29.38 -43.67
C PRO A 214 15.50 -28.73 -43.10
N VAL A 215 14.34 -29.18 -43.58
CA VAL A 215 13.02 -28.61 -43.21
C VAL A 215 12.82 -28.60 -41.69
N TRP A 216 13.23 -29.65 -40.99
CA TRP A 216 13.08 -29.72 -39.53
C TRP A 216 13.91 -28.65 -38.79
N VAL A 217 15.09 -28.28 -39.31
CA VAL A 217 15.93 -27.21 -38.74
C VAL A 217 15.31 -25.84 -39.00
N LYS A 218 14.68 -25.65 -40.16
CA LYS A 218 13.92 -24.42 -40.46
C LYS A 218 12.73 -24.26 -39.51
N LEU A 219 11.96 -25.32 -39.28
CA LEU A 219 10.84 -25.31 -38.33
C LEU A 219 11.32 -25.05 -36.90
N PHE A 220 12.44 -25.66 -36.50
CA PHE A 220 13.07 -25.39 -35.21
C PHE A 220 13.47 -23.91 -35.08
N GLY A 221 14.11 -23.34 -36.11
CA GLY A 221 14.49 -21.92 -36.13
C GLY A 221 13.29 -20.99 -35.98
N ILE A 222 12.17 -21.27 -36.66
CA ILE A 222 10.92 -20.50 -36.52
C ILE A 222 10.41 -20.57 -35.08
N LEU A 223 10.34 -21.78 -34.50
CA LEU A 223 9.88 -21.97 -33.12
C LEU A 223 10.81 -21.28 -32.11
N LEU A 224 12.12 -21.30 -32.37
CA LEU A 224 13.14 -20.63 -31.56
C LEU A 224 13.00 -19.11 -31.61
N MET A 225 12.65 -18.51 -32.76
CA MET A 225 12.40 -17.07 -32.87
C MET A 225 11.20 -16.64 -32.01
N PHE A 226 10.05 -17.30 -32.17
CA PHE A 226 8.85 -16.97 -31.39
C PHE A 226 9.03 -17.30 -29.90
N GLY A 227 9.56 -18.48 -29.59
CA GLY A 227 9.81 -18.91 -28.21
C GLY A 227 10.85 -18.06 -27.51
N GLY A 228 11.92 -17.67 -28.22
CA GLY A 228 12.99 -16.81 -27.73
C GLY A 228 12.49 -15.44 -27.30
N ILE A 229 11.70 -14.77 -28.14
CA ILE A 229 11.09 -13.47 -27.79
C ILE A 229 10.22 -13.58 -26.54
N VAL A 230 9.34 -14.59 -26.46
CA VAL A 230 8.45 -14.79 -25.31
C VAL A 230 9.25 -15.06 -24.03
N LEU A 231 10.24 -15.95 -24.08
CA LEU A 231 11.09 -16.28 -22.94
C LEU A 231 11.93 -15.10 -22.47
N VAL A 232 12.50 -14.32 -23.39
CA VAL A 232 13.26 -13.11 -23.07
C VAL A 232 12.36 -12.04 -22.45
N ALA A 233 11.16 -11.82 -23.00
CA ALA A 233 10.19 -10.88 -22.43
C ALA A 233 9.72 -11.31 -21.03
N MET A 234 9.45 -12.61 -20.83
CA MET A 234 9.12 -13.16 -19.52
C MET A 234 10.28 -12.99 -18.53
N PHE A 235 11.52 -13.29 -18.94
CA PHE A 235 12.70 -13.10 -18.11
C PHE A 235 12.91 -11.62 -17.73
N ALA A 236 12.73 -10.68 -18.68
CA ALA A 236 12.80 -9.25 -18.41
C ALA A 236 11.72 -8.81 -17.40
N SER A 237 10.47 -9.26 -17.57
CA SER A 237 9.38 -8.98 -16.63
C SER A 237 9.66 -9.54 -15.23
N LEU A 238 10.21 -10.75 -15.12
CA LEU A 238 10.64 -11.32 -13.85
C LEU A 238 11.76 -10.52 -13.22
N LEU A 239 12.73 -10.05 -14.00
CA LEU A 239 13.83 -9.24 -13.50
C LEU A 239 13.33 -7.89 -12.98
N THR A 240 12.41 -7.24 -13.71
CA THR A 240 11.71 -6.04 -13.23
C THR A 240 10.99 -6.35 -11.92
N LEU A 241 10.22 -7.44 -11.86
CA LEU A 241 9.52 -7.82 -10.64
C LEU A 241 10.48 -8.11 -9.50
N PHE A 242 11.63 -8.75 -9.74
CA PHE A 242 12.65 -9.02 -8.73
C PHE A 242 13.23 -7.73 -8.13
N VAL A 243 13.53 -6.75 -8.99
CA VAL A 243 14.04 -5.42 -8.59
C VAL A 243 12.95 -4.66 -7.82
N VAL A 244 11.73 -4.60 -8.35
CA VAL A 244 10.60 -3.86 -7.75
C VAL A 244 10.14 -4.51 -6.44
N SER A 245 9.99 -5.83 -6.40
CA SER A 245 9.55 -6.56 -5.21
C SER A 245 10.62 -6.65 -4.13
N GLY A 246 11.88 -6.30 -4.44
CA GLY A 246 12.98 -6.40 -3.50
C GLY A 246 13.20 -7.84 -3.02
N ALA A 247 12.95 -8.85 -3.87
CA ALA A 247 13.04 -10.26 -3.48
C ALA A 247 14.44 -10.63 -2.92
N ALA A 248 15.50 -9.95 -3.35
CA ALA A 248 16.84 -10.02 -2.75
C ALA A 248 16.84 -9.61 -1.27
N ASN A 249 16.13 -8.52 -0.92
CA ASN A 249 15.95 -8.10 0.46
C ASN A 249 15.12 -9.12 1.24
N GLN A 250 14.11 -9.73 0.62
CA GLN A 250 13.29 -10.74 1.29
C GLN A 250 14.10 -11.97 1.71
N VAL A 251 14.91 -12.54 0.80
CA VAL A 251 15.81 -13.66 1.13
C VAL A 251 16.80 -13.26 2.22
N ARG A 252 17.42 -12.08 2.11
CA ARG A 252 18.35 -11.57 3.12
C ARG A 252 17.69 -11.37 4.49
N ASN A 253 16.45 -10.90 4.50
CA ASN A 253 15.67 -10.65 5.72
C ASN A 253 15.23 -11.96 6.38
N GLU A 254 14.88 -13.00 5.61
CA GLU A 254 14.56 -14.33 6.16
C GLU A 254 15.76 -14.94 6.91
N PHE A 255 16.98 -14.78 6.40
CA PHE A 255 18.18 -15.23 7.11
C PHE A 255 18.45 -14.44 8.39
N ARG A 256 18.19 -13.13 8.39
CA ARG A 256 18.32 -12.29 9.60
C ARG A 256 17.26 -12.62 10.64
N ALA A 257 16.00 -12.82 10.22
CA ALA A 257 14.88 -13.10 11.09
C ALA A 257 15.05 -14.39 11.89
N LYS A 258 15.74 -15.41 11.33
CA LYS A 258 16.04 -16.67 12.04
C LYS A 258 16.85 -16.49 13.33
N ARG A 259 17.53 -15.35 13.51
CA ARG A 259 18.37 -15.08 14.69
C ARG A 259 17.70 -14.18 15.75
N LEU A 260 16.50 -13.66 15.49
CA LEU A 260 15.85 -12.73 16.40
C LEU A 260 14.90 -13.51 17.33
N ARG A 261 15.00 -13.28 18.64
CA ARG A 261 14.11 -13.85 19.68
C ARG A 261 13.77 -12.76 20.70
N GLY A 262 12.58 -12.84 21.29
CA GLY A 262 12.16 -11.92 22.37
C GLY A 262 12.03 -10.45 21.95
N HIS A 263 11.57 -10.17 20.74
CA HIS A 263 11.44 -8.81 20.21
C HIS A 263 10.03 -8.58 19.66
N VAL A 264 9.58 -7.32 19.70
CA VAL A 264 8.35 -6.88 19.04
C VAL A 264 8.70 -6.43 17.63
N VAL A 265 8.00 -6.97 16.63
CA VAL A 265 8.15 -6.56 15.23
C VAL A 265 7.07 -5.54 14.90
N ILE A 266 7.50 -4.33 14.55
CA ILE A 266 6.61 -3.28 14.04
C ILE A 266 6.58 -3.41 12.50
N CYS A 267 5.42 -3.75 11.96
CA CYS A 267 5.22 -3.89 10.51
C CYS A 267 4.49 -2.66 9.95
N GLY A 268 5.15 -1.92 9.07
CA GLY A 268 4.59 -0.75 8.40
C GLY A 268 4.90 0.56 9.12
N LEU A 269 5.96 1.25 8.69
CA LEU A 269 6.31 2.62 9.09
C LEU A 269 5.47 3.66 8.33
N GLY A 270 4.18 3.38 8.09
CA GLY A 270 3.29 4.31 7.39
C GLY A 270 3.00 5.57 8.20
N GLN A 271 1.99 6.35 7.79
CA GLN A 271 1.55 7.59 8.47
C GLN A 271 1.23 7.45 9.97
N VAL A 272 1.05 6.22 10.47
CA VAL A 272 0.82 5.92 11.89
C VAL A 272 2.10 5.43 12.60
N GLY A 273 3.05 4.83 11.87
CA GLY A 273 4.21 4.15 12.45
C GLY A 273 5.47 5.01 12.60
N VAL A 274 5.46 6.25 12.11
CA VAL A 274 6.59 7.21 12.22
C VAL A 274 6.20 8.43 13.08
N ALA A 275 4.95 8.51 13.52
CA ALA A 275 4.46 9.59 14.38
C ALA A 275 5.01 9.51 15.80
#